data_AF-A0A2D5HK57-F1
#
_entry.id   AF-A0A2D5HK57-F1
#
_cell.length_a   1.000
_cell.length_b   1.000
_cell.length_c   1.000
_cell.angle_alpha   90.00
_cell.angle_beta   90.00
_cell.angle_gamma   90.00
#
_symmetry.space_group_name_H-M   'P 1'
#
loop_
_entity.id
_entity.type
_entity.pdbx_description
1 polymer ?
#
loop_
_entity_poly.entity_id
_entity_poly.type
_entity_poly.pdbx_seq_one_letter_code
_entity_poly.pdbx_strand_id
1 'polypeptide(L)'
;MGYIHNSVKDDLGKIGVLVALESNADASQLNKLGKELAMHIAATSPSSLSIEDLSSELVDRERKVLIDQAMSSGKPEEIAKKMVEGRLRKFYSEVVLLEQVFVIDGETKVSDVIKKFSKEINKDIKINSFIRFNLGEGIEKDTKNFAEEVAEQLSD
;
A
#
# COMPACT_ATOMS: atom_id res chain seq x y z
N MET A 1 -8.01 -13.74 -5.81
CA MET A 1 -8.56 -14.05 -4.46
C MET A 1 -8.89 -12.73 -3.77
N GLY A 2 -9.94 -12.68 -2.93
CA GLY A 2 -10.37 -11.46 -2.23
C GLY A 2 -10.15 -11.51 -0.70
N TYR A 3 -9.90 -10.36 -0.08
CA TYR A 3 -9.78 -10.20 1.38
C TYR A 3 -10.56 -8.97 1.87
N ILE A 4 -11.16 -9.07 3.06
CA ILE A 4 -11.96 -8.01 3.70
C ILE A 4 -11.38 -7.70 5.09
N HIS A 5 -11.15 -6.41 5.38
CA HIS A 5 -10.67 -5.94 6.68
C HIS A 5 -11.78 -5.16 7.45
N ASN A 6 -11.80 -5.29 8.79
CA ASN A 6 -12.85 -4.80 9.69
C ASN A 6 -14.25 -5.35 9.37
N SER A 7 -14.40 -6.68 9.51
CA SER A 7 -15.68 -7.37 9.31
C SER A 7 -16.72 -6.97 10.36
N VAL A 8 -17.85 -6.44 9.90
CA VAL A 8 -19.05 -6.07 10.70
C VAL A 8 -20.09 -7.21 10.66
N LYS A 9 -20.05 -8.06 9.61
CA LYS A 9 -20.81 -9.31 9.41
C LYS A 9 -20.04 -10.15 8.36
N ASP A 10 -20.33 -11.45 8.20
CA ASP A 10 -19.77 -12.25 7.11
C ASP A 10 -19.88 -11.48 5.77
N ASP A 11 -18.74 -11.34 5.09
CA ASP A 11 -18.54 -10.58 3.85
C ASP A 11 -18.82 -9.05 3.88
N LEU A 12 -18.91 -8.42 5.06
CA LEU A 12 -19.13 -6.98 5.19
C LEU A 12 -17.97 -6.30 5.93
N GLY A 13 -17.09 -5.59 5.23
CA GLY A 13 -16.03 -4.79 5.86
C GLY A 13 -15.71 -3.50 5.11
N LYS A 14 -14.90 -2.64 5.74
CA LYS A 14 -14.62 -1.28 5.22
C LYS A 14 -13.60 -1.29 4.08
N ILE A 15 -12.75 -2.30 3.99
CA ILE A 15 -11.72 -2.41 2.96
C ILE A 15 -11.84 -3.77 2.27
N GLY A 16 -11.88 -3.77 0.94
CA GLY A 16 -11.83 -4.96 0.11
C GLY A 16 -10.58 -4.94 -0.78
N VAL A 17 -9.86 -6.07 -0.86
CA VAL A 17 -8.67 -6.21 -1.70
C VAL A 17 -8.79 -7.41 -2.62
N LEU A 18 -8.45 -7.25 -3.89
CA LEU A 18 -8.27 -8.31 -4.87
C LEU A 18 -6.81 -8.39 -5.28
N VAL A 19 -6.23 -9.59 -5.27
CA VAL A 19 -4.86 -9.84 -5.75
C VAL A 19 -4.89 -10.89 -6.86
N ALA A 20 -4.24 -10.57 -7.98
CA ALA A 20 -4.06 -11.47 -9.12
C ALA A 20 -2.68 -12.13 -9.07
N LEU A 21 -2.66 -13.44 -8.84
CA LEU A 21 -1.46 -14.28 -8.85
C LEU A 21 -1.45 -15.15 -10.11
N GLU A 22 -0.31 -15.18 -10.78
CA GLU A 22 -0.02 -16.08 -11.90
C GLU A 22 0.98 -17.15 -11.44
N SER A 23 0.61 -18.42 -11.58
CA SER A 23 1.44 -19.56 -11.20
C SER A 23 0.90 -20.88 -11.78
N ASN A 24 1.77 -21.89 -11.90
CA ASN A 24 1.41 -23.28 -12.20
C ASN A 24 1.17 -24.12 -10.93
N ALA A 25 1.06 -23.50 -9.77
CA ALA A 25 0.68 -24.14 -8.50
C ALA A 25 -0.84 -24.28 -8.38
N ASP A 26 -1.29 -25.22 -7.56
CA ASP A 26 -2.71 -25.35 -7.26
C ASP A 26 -3.20 -24.15 -6.45
N ALA A 27 -4.44 -23.72 -6.69
CA ALA A 27 -5.03 -22.57 -5.99
C ALA A 27 -4.99 -22.73 -4.46
N SER A 28 -5.14 -23.95 -3.94
CA SER A 28 -5.04 -24.26 -2.51
C SER A 28 -3.67 -23.92 -1.92
N GLN A 29 -2.59 -24.10 -2.69
CA GLN A 29 -1.23 -23.75 -2.29
C GLN A 29 -1.02 -22.22 -2.29
N LEU A 30 -1.68 -21.50 -3.18
CA LEU A 30 -1.56 -20.05 -3.32
C LEU A 30 -2.45 -19.27 -2.34
N ASN A 31 -3.51 -19.88 -1.79
CA ASN A 31 -4.48 -19.20 -0.94
C ASN A 31 -3.85 -18.52 0.28
N LYS A 32 -2.84 -19.14 0.90
CA LYS A 32 -2.14 -18.54 2.04
C LYS A 32 -1.43 -17.25 1.63
N LEU A 33 -0.56 -17.33 0.62
CA LEU A 33 0.17 -16.18 0.09
C LEU A 33 -0.78 -15.08 -0.40
N GLY A 34 -1.82 -15.44 -1.15
CA GLY A 34 -2.81 -14.49 -1.66
C GLY A 34 -3.55 -13.74 -0.55
N LYS A 35 -3.95 -14.43 0.51
CA LYS A 35 -4.58 -13.80 1.68
C LYS A 35 -3.64 -12.86 2.41
N GLU A 36 -2.41 -13.31 2.64
CA GLU A 36 -1.38 -12.54 3.34
C GLU A 36 -0.97 -11.28 2.55
N LEU A 37 -0.81 -11.38 1.23
CA LEU A 37 -0.59 -10.23 0.35
C LEU A 37 -1.78 -9.26 0.38
N ALA A 38 -3.00 -9.77 0.35
CA ALA A 38 -4.19 -8.93 0.39
C ALA A 38 -4.34 -8.20 1.75
N MET A 39 -3.96 -8.85 2.85
CA MET A 39 -3.85 -8.23 4.18
C MET A 39 -2.83 -7.09 4.19
N HIS A 40 -1.65 -7.33 3.60
CA HIS A 40 -0.61 -6.33 3.48
C HIS A 40 -1.11 -5.10 2.70
N ILE A 41 -1.65 -5.31 1.50
CA ILE A 41 -2.17 -4.24 0.65
C ILE A 41 -3.28 -3.45 1.35
N ALA A 42 -4.17 -4.14 2.09
CA ALA A 42 -5.22 -3.48 2.85
C ALA A 42 -4.66 -2.49 3.88
N ALA A 43 -3.55 -2.87 4.55
CA ALA A 43 -2.89 -2.11 5.59
C ALA A 43 -1.99 -0.98 5.05
N THR A 44 -1.24 -1.22 3.96
CA THR A 44 -0.22 -0.29 3.46
C THR A 44 -0.70 0.61 2.32
N SER A 45 -1.81 0.27 1.66
CA SER A 45 -2.39 1.05 0.55
C SER A 45 -1.35 1.46 -0.53
N PRO A 46 -0.58 0.50 -1.08
CA PRO A 46 0.45 0.81 -2.08
C PRO A 46 -0.16 1.49 -3.31
N SER A 47 0.60 2.44 -3.86
CA SER A 47 0.22 3.20 -5.06
C SER A 47 0.50 2.45 -6.37
N SER A 48 1.48 1.55 -6.36
CA SER A 48 1.83 0.73 -7.53
C SER A 48 2.33 -0.66 -7.12
N LEU A 49 2.37 -1.59 -8.09
CA LEU A 49 2.94 -2.91 -7.91
C LEU A 49 4.48 -2.85 -7.90
N SER A 50 5.05 -2.26 -8.94
CA SER A 50 6.49 -2.09 -9.15
C SER A 50 6.87 -0.61 -9.28
N ILE A 51 8.17 -0.31 -9.30
CA ILE A 51 8.67 1.06 -9.47
C ILE A 51 8.34 1.55 -10.89
N GLU A 52 8.40 0.63 -11.86
CA GLU A 52 8.11 0.87 -13.27
C GLU A 52 6.64 1.21 -13.51
N ASP A 53 5.73 0.69 -12.68
CA ASP A 53 4.29 0.97 -12.74
C ASP A 53 3.90 2.27 -12.02
N LEU A 54 4.83 2.93 -11.33
CA LEU A 54 4.55 4.15 -10.59
C LEU A 54 4.47 5.36 -11.52
N SER A 55 3.46 6.21 -11.35
CA SER A 55 3.29 7.44 -12.16
C SER A 55 4.55 8.31 -12.12
N SER A 56 5.05 8.66 -13.31
CA SER A 56 6.19 9.56 -13.48
C SER A 56 5.94 10.92 -12.84
N GLU A 57 4.70 11.41 -12.90
CA GLU A 57 4.31 12.69 -12.30
C GLU A 57 4.46 12.65 -10.76
N LEU A 58 4.13 11.52 -10.11
CA LEU A 58 4.33 11.34 -8.68
C LEU A 58 5.83 11.31 -8.33
N VAL A 59 6.62 10.56 -9.10
CA VAL A 59 8.07 10.44 -8.89
C VAL A 59 8.77 11.79 -9.07
N ASP A 60 8.44 12.54 -10.12
CA ASP A 60 9.06 13.83 -10.41
C ASP A 60 8.66 14.89 -9.38
N ARG A 61 7.39 14.89 -8.94
CA ARG A 61 6.92 15.76 -7.86
C ARG A 61 7.69 15.49 -6.57
N GLU A 62 7.79 14.23 -6.17
CA GLU A 62 8.49 13.85 -4.94
C GLU A 62 9.99 14.19 -5.05
N ARG A 63 10.61 13.85 -6.18
CA ARG A 63 12.03 14.19 -6.44
C ARG A 63 12.29 15.68 -6.32
N LYS A 64 11.41 16.53 -6.87
CA LYS A 64 11.53 17.99 -6.76
C LYS A 64 11.49 18.44 -5.30
N VAL A 65 10.53 17.95 -4.52
CA VAL A 65 10.42 18.24 -3.07
C VAL A 65 11.71 17.83 -2.34
N LEU A 66 12.26 16.66 -2.65
CA LEU A 66 13.50 16.17 -2.04
C LEU A 66 14.72 17.01 -2.42
N ILE A 67 14.82 17.48 -3.67
CA ILE A 67 15.88 18.37 -4.13
C ILE A 67 15.79 19.71 -3.41
N ASP A 68 14.61 20.31 -3.34
CA ASP A 68 14.39 21.59 -2.65
C ASP A 68 14.78 21.51 -1.16
N GLN A 69 14.42 20.41 -0.50
CA GLN A 69 14.85 20.12 0.87
C GLN A 69 16.36 19.93 0.99
N ALA A 70 17.01 19.28 0.02
CA ALA A 70 18.45 19.04 0.04
C ALA A 70 19.25 20.33 -0.19
N MET A 71 18.82 21.18 -1.12
CA MET A 71 19.42 22.49 -1.39
C MET A 71 19.29 23.43 -0.19
N SER A 72 18.16 23.37 0.51
CA SER A 72 17.91 24.16 1.73
C SER A 72 18.73 23.68 2.94
N SER A 73 19.38 22.52 2.86
CA SER A 73 20.10 21.92 3.99
C SER A 73 21.52 22.47 4.22
N GLY A 74 22.04 23.30 3.31
CA GLY A 74 23.39 23.87 3.39
C GLY A 74 24.53 22.87 3.24
N LYS A 75 24.22 21.61 2.85
CA LYS A 75 25.20 20.55 2.66
C LYS A 75 25.88 20.64 1.28
N PRO A 76 27.12 20.13 1.13
CA PRO A 76 27.78 20.01 -0.15
C PRO A 76 26.93 19.23 -1.18
N GLU A 77 27.07 19.59 -2.46
CA GLU A 77 26.28 19.02 -3.57
C GLU A 77 26.29 17.49 -3.60
N GLU A 78 27.45 16.88 -3.39
CA GLU A 78 27.59 15.41 -3.36
C GLU A 78 26.82 14.75 -2.20
N ILE A 79 26.73 15.42 -1.06
CA ILE A 79 25.93 14.94 0.08
C ILE A 79 24.44 15.17 -0.20
N ALA A 80 24.08 16.31 -0.78
CA ALA A 80 22.71 16.62 -1.18
C ALA A 80 22.16 15.59 -2.19
N LYS A 81 22.94 15.22 -3.22
CA LYS A 81 22.59 14.16 -4.19
C LYS A 81 22.33 12.82 -3.51
N LYS A 82 23.25 12.37 -2.65
CA LYS A 82 23.10 11.12 -1.89
C LYS A 82 21.87 11.14 -0.97
N MET A 83 21.56 12.29 -0.39
CA MET A 83 20.36 12.45 0.43
C MET A 83 19.08 12.31 -0.38
N VAL A 84 19.00 12.94 -1.55
CA VAL A 84 17.84 12.81 -2.45
C VAL A 84 17.66 11.36 -2.86
N GLU A 85 18.73 10.68 -3.28
CA GLU A 85 18.67 9.27 -3.68
C GLU A 85 18.18 8.37 -2.54
N GLY A 86 18.75 8.52 -1.34
CA GLY A 86 18.33 7.72 -0.18
C GLY A 86 16.86 7.96 0.21
N ARG A 87 16.39 9.21 0.16
CA ARG A 87 14.99 9.54 0.44
C ARG A 87 14.06 9.04 -0.65
N LEU A 88 14.47 9.08 -1.91
CA LEU A 88 13.67 8.54 -3.01
C LEU A 88 13.55 7.01 -2.92
N ARG A 89 14.61 6.30 -2.52
CA ARG A 89 14.54 4.87 -2.20
C ARG A 89 13.56 4.59 -1.06
N LYS A 90 13.58 5.44 -0.02
CA LYS A 90 12.61 5.33 1.09
C LYS A 90 11.18 5.53 0.61
N PHE A 91 10.94 6.54 -0.23
CA PHE A 91 9.63 6.78 -0.84
C PHE A 91 9.15 5.53 -1.60
N TYR A 92 9.99 4.91 -2.42
CA TYR A 92 9.63 3.65 -3.08
C TYR A 92 9.26 2.55 -2.10
N SER A 93 10.03 2.37 -1.01
CA SER A 93 9.71 1.40 0.03
C SER A 93 8.40 1.67 0.79
N GLU A 94 7.86 2.88 0.68
CA GLU A 94 6.59 3.27 1.31
C GLU A 94 5.39 3.10 0.35
N VAL A 95 5.57 3.32 -0.96
CA VAL A 95 4.44 3.38 -1.91
C VAL A 95 4.38 2.25 -2.94
N VAL A 96 5.47 1.49 -3.14
CA VAL A 96 5.53 0.42 -4.14
C VAL A 96 5.42 -0.93 -3.45
N LEU A 97 4.40 -1.72 -3.78
CA LEU A 97 4.09 -2.99 -3.10
C LEU A 97 5.30 -3.92 -3.03
N LEU A 98 6.00 -4.14 -4.14
CA LEU A 98 7.14 -5.06 -4.16
C LEU A 98 8.33 -4.56 -3.33
N GLU A 99 8.42 -3.26 -3.07
CA GLU A 99 9.48 -2.59 -2.28
C GLU A 99 9.16 -2.49 -0.78
N GLN A 100 7.91 -2.69 -0.39
CA GLN A 100 7.46 -2.57 0.99
C GLN A 100 7.99 -3.69 1.88
N VAL A 101 8.23 -3.35 3.14
CA VAL A 101 8.48 -4.33 4.22
C VAL A 101 7.15 -4.98 4.59
N PHE A 102 7.12 -6.31 4.58
CA PHE A 102 5.94 -7.10 4.72
C PHE A 102 5.37 -7.02 6.13
N VAL A 103 4.22 -6.35 6.29
CA VAL A 103 3.58 -6.11 7.60
C VAL A 103 3.35 -7.35 8.48
N ILE A 104 3.37 -8.56 7.92
CA ILE A 104 3.11 -9.80 8.67
C ILE A 104 4.35 -10.24 9.45
N ASP A 105 5.55 -10.12 8.87
CA ASP A 105 6.81 -10.45 9.54
C ASP A 105 7.58 -9.21 10.03
N GLY A 106 7.29 -8.04 9.47
CA GLY A 106 7.87 -6.77 9.86
C GLY A 106 9.33 -6.57 9.46
N GLU A 107 9.90 -7.46 8.64
CA GLU A 107 11.33 -7.46 8.33
C GLU A 107 11.65 -7.73 6.86
N THR A 108 10.89 -8.59 6.18
CA THR A 108 11.23 -9.00 4.81
C THR A 108 10.52 -8.13 3.78
N LYS A 109 11.15 -7.91 2.63
CA LYS A 109 10.52 -7.19 1.53
C LYS A 109 9.51 -8.10 0.83
N VAL A 110 8.35 -7.58 0.42
CA VAL A 110 7.28 -8.34 -0.24
C VAL A 110 7.80 -9.15 -1.44
N SER A 111 8.68 -8.57 -2.26
CA SER A 111 9.29 -9.31 -3.38
C SER A 111 10.03 -10.58 -2.95
N ASP A 112 10.65 -10.55 -1.76
CA ASP A 112 11.44 -11.66 -1.25
C ASP A 112 10.56 -12.70 -0.53
N VAL A 113 9.44 -12.28 0.08
CA VAL A 113 8.39 -13.19 0.56
C VAL A 113 7.89 -14.06 -0.59
N ILE A 114 7.57 -13.45 -1.74
CA ILE A 114 7.07 -14.17 -2.92
C ILE A 114 8.13 -15.14 -3.44
N LYS A 115 9.39 -14.70 -3.56
CA LYS A 115 10.50 -15.57 -4.00
C LYS A 115 10.71 -16.73 -3.03
N LYS A 116 10.64 -16.49 -1.72
CA LYS A 116 10.80 -17.53 -0.70
C LYS A 116 9.68 -18.56 -0.82
N PHE A 117 8.43 -18.10 -0.91
CA PHE A 117 7.28 -18.99 -1.06
C PHE A 117 7.33 -19.79 -2.37
N SER A 118 7.71 -19.14 -3.48
CA SER A 118 7.92 -19.80 -4.79
C SER A 118 8.95 -20.93 -4.71
N LYS A 119 10.06 -20.73 -3.99
CA LYS A 119 11.06 -21.78 -3.73
C LYS A 119 10.53 -22.90 -2.85
N GLU A 120 9.78 -22.56 -1.78
CA GLU A 120 9.21 -23.55 -0.85
C GLU A 120 8.26 -24.52 -1.56
N ILE A 121 7.45 -24.04 -2.51
CA ILE A 121 6.51 -24.89 -3.25
C ILE A 121 7.07 -25.39 -4.60
N ASN A 122 8.28 -24.98 -4.97
CA ASN A 122 8.94 -25.29 -6.24
C ASN A 122 8.08 -24.95 -7.47
N LYS A 123 7.49 -23.75 -7.48
CA LYS A 123 6.65 -23.23 -8.58
C LYS A 123 6.89 -21.73 -8.73
N ASP A 124 6.94 -21.25 -9.97
CA ASP A 124 7.02 -19.81 -10.24
C ASP A 124 5.72 -19.12 -9.84
N ILE A 125 5.84 -17.96 -9.18
CA ILE A 125 4.72 -17.13 -8.76
C ILE A 125 5.02 -15.68 -9.13
N LYS A 126 4.05 -15.04 -9.78
CA LYS A 126 4.07 -13.63 -10.13
C LYS A 126 2.80 -12.95 -9.66
N ILE A 127 2.92 -11.72 -9.15
CA ILE A 127 1.77 -10.83 -8.95
C ILE A 127 1.58 -10.05 -10.25
N ASN A 128 0.38 -10.11 -10.83
CA ASN A 128 0.07 -9.37 -12.05
C ASN A 128 -0.58 -8.02 -11.76
N SER A 129 -1.46 -7.96 -10.77
CA SER A 129 -2.14 -6.73 -10.37
C SER A 129 -2.80 -6.89 -9.00
N PHE A 130 -3.17 -5.77 -8.41
CA PHE A 130 -4.05 -5.72 -7.25
C PHE A 130 -5.02 -4.57 -7.38
N ILE A 131 -6.15 -4.66 -6.67
CA ILE A 131 -7.12 -3.57 -6.51
C ILE A 131 -7.49 -3.50 -5.04
N ARG A 132 -7.54 -2.29 -4.49
CA ARG A 132 -7.99 -2.01 -3.13
C ARG A 132 -9.15 -1.03 -3.18
N PHE A 133 -10.25 -1.39 -2.54
CA PHE A 133 -11.39 -0.52 -2.32
C PHE A 133 -11.47 -0.17 -0.84
N ASN A 134 -11.70 1.09 -0.52
CA ASN A 134 -11.99 1.54 0.84
C ASN A 134 -13.32 2.30 0.86
N LEU A 135 -14.25 1.84 1.71
CA LEU A 135 -15.57 2.43 1.84
C LEU A 135 -15.46 3.86 2.39
N GLY A 136 -16.03 4.82 1.67
CA GLY A 136 -15.98 6.24 2.02
C GLY A 136 -14.74 6.98 1.50
N GLU A 137 -13.90 6.32 0.69
CA GLU A 137 -12.81 7.01 0.00
C GLU A 137 -13.36 8.12 -0.91
N GLY A 138 -12.86 9.34 -0.74
CA GLY A 138 -13.30 10.52 -1.49
C GLY A 138 -14.64 11.14 -1.03
N ILE A 139 -15.23 10.68 0.07
CA ILE A 139 -16.46 11.25 0.64
C ILE A 139 -16.12 12.12 1.85
N GLU A 140 -16.42 13.42 1.79
CA GLU A 140 -16.40 14.28 2.97
C GLU A 140 -17.55 13.87 3.91
N LYS A 141 -17.20 13.50 5.14
CA LYS A 141 -18.19 13.13 6.14
C LYS A 141 -18.66 14.39 6.85
N ASP A 142 -19.92 14.76 6.65
CA ASP A 142 -20.57 15.80 7.44
C ASP A 142 -20.53 15.41 8.92
N THR A 143 -19.67 16.06 9.70
CA THR A 143 -19.67 15.97 11.15
C THR A 143 -20.77 16.86 11.69
N LYS A 144 -22.02 16.38 11.66
CA LYS A 144 -23.09 17.02 12.42
C LYS A 144 -22.82 16.84 13.91
N ASN A 145 -22.69 17.96 14.62
CA ASN A 145 -22.55 17.96 16.06
C ASN A 145 -23.91 17.59 16.67
N PHE A 146 -24.01 16.40 17.24
CA PHE A 146 -25.26 15.89 17.81
C PHE A 146 -25.88 16.86 18.84
N ALA A 147 -25.05 17.66 19.52
CA ALA A 147 -25.53 18.69 20.44
C ALA A 147 -26.26 19.85 19.73
N GLU A 148 -25.86 20.22 18.52
CA GLU A 148 -26.50 21.26 17.71
C GLU A 148 -27.84 20.76 17.16
N GLU A 149 -27.91 19.51 16.71
CA GLU A 149 -29.16 18.89 16.21
C GLU A 149 -30.22 18.75 17.32
N VAL A 150 -29.80 18.45 18.56
CA VAL A 150 -30.69 18.40 19.72
C VAL A 150 -31.14 19.80 20.15
N ALA A 151 -30.28 20.80 20.05
CA ALA A 151 -30.63 22.18 20.39
C ALA A 151 -31.65 22.77 19.40
N GLU A 152 -31.54 22.47 18.11
CA GLU A 152 -32.50 22.91 17.09
C GLU A 152 -33.90 22.32 17.31
N GLN A 153 -34.01 21.05 17.73
CA GLN A 153 -35.30 20.38 17.98
C GLN A 153 -36.04 20.85 19.26
N LEU A 154 -35.32 21.49 20.20
CA LEU A 154 -35.89 22.02 21.44
C LEU A 154 -36.28 23.50 21.33
N SER A 155 -36.01 24.13 20.20
CA SER A 155 -36.27 25.55 19.94
C SER A 155 -37.61 25.82 19.24
N ASP A 156 -38.38 24.76 18.91
CA ASP A 156 -39.72 24.78 18.32
C ASP A 156 -40.83 24.48 19.35
#